data_AF-R0JWP6-F1
#
_entry.id   AF-R0JWP6-F1
#
_cell.length_a   1.000
_cell.length_b   1.000
_cell.length_c   1.000
_cell.angle_alpha   90.00
_cell.angle_beta   90.00
_cell.angle_gamma   90.00
#
_symmetry.space_group_name_H-M   'P 1'
#
loop_
_entity.id
_entity.type
_entity.pdbx_description
1 polymer ?
#
loop_
_entity_poly.entity_id
_entity_poly.type
_entity_poly.pdbx_seq_one_letter_code
_entity_poly.pdbx_strand_id
1 'polypeptide(L)'
;GQAIVGSPHWISRSWRSKPTGTIVIAFRSEAEAKKIGSRITILGQSLPVEKYRQTPLTAQCSKCQGFGHNSSRCKNLASCQFCAESHLTAQHFCSICKTKGKACNHTLPKCKNCKQTHFANSKDCEVLLSIKA
;
A
#
# COMPACT_ATOMS: atom_id res chain seq x y z
N GLY A 1 -6.32 4.46 -34.40
CA GLY A 1 -6.44 3.86 -33.06
C GLY A 1 -5.40 4.47 -32.15
N GLN A 2 -5.70 4.67 -30.87
CA GLN A 2 -4.74 5.25 -29.93
C GLN A 2 -3.60 4.25 -29.67
N ALA A 3 -2.35 4.70 -29.78
CA ALA A 3 -1.19 3.81 -29.64
C ALA A 3 -0.85 3.63 -28.15
N ILE A 4 -0.95 2.40 -27.66
CA ILE A 4 -0.44 2.03 -26.34
C ILE A 4 1.10 2.00 -26.37
N VAL A 5 1.71 2.20 -25.21
CA VAL A 5 3.17 2.15 -25.05
C VAL A 5 3.55 0.85 -24.34
N GLY A 6 4.50 0.12 -24.92
CA GLY A 6 4.95 -1.16 -24.37
C GLY A 6 3.88 -2.24 -24.41
N SER A 7 4.08 -3.30 -23.62
CA SER A 7 3.13 -4.41 -23.51
C SER A 7 2.18 -4.19 -22.33
N PRO A 8 0.85 -4.37 -22.50
CA PRO A 8 -0.07 -4.47 -21.38
C PRO A 8 0.39 -5.56 -20.41
N HIS A 9 0.23 -5.32 -19.11
CA HIS A 9 0.59 -6.31 -18.11
C HIS A 9 -0.49 -6.47 -17.05
N TRP A 10 -0.60 -7.67 -16.51
CA TRP A 10 -1.50 -8.00 -15.42
C TRP A 10 -0.92 -7.52 -14.09
N ILE A 11 -1.74 -6.89 -13.25
CA ILE A 11 -1.32 -6.43 -11.91
C ILE A 11 -0.94 -7.64 -11.03
N SER A 12 -1.69 -8.72 -11.15
CA SER A 12 -1.49 -9.94 -10.36
C SER A 12 -0.59 -10.92 -11.10
N ARG A 13 0.49 -11.40 -10.48
CA ARG A 13 1.33 -12.48 -11.06
C ARG A 13 0.55 -13.78 -11.26
N SER A 14 -0.37 -14.11 -10.36
CA SER A 14 -1.26 -15.27 -10.45
C SER A 14 -2.55 -15.01 -11.22
N TRP A 15 -2.56 -14.08 -12.19
CA TRP A 15 -3.79 -13.74 -12.93
C TRP A 15 -4.40 -14.95 -13.66
N ARG A 16 -3.58 -15.89 -14.15
CA ARG A 16 -4.02 -17.10 -14.86
C ARG A 16 -4.87 -18.02 -14.00
N SER A 17 -4.71 -17.99 -12.69
CA SER A 17 -5.45 -18.84 -11.75
C SER A 17 -6.66 -18.12 -11.14
N LYS A 18 -7.04 -16.95 -11.64
CA LYS A 18 -8.13 -16.14 -11.11
C LYS A 18 -9.26 -16.01 -12.14
N PRO A 19 -10.54 -16.03 -11.70
CA PRO A 19 -11.67 -15.83 -12.60
C PRO A 19 -11.72 -14.41 -13.18
N THR A 20 -11.13 -13.43 -12.50
CA THR A 20 -11.03 -12.04 -12.96
C THR A 20 -9.64 -11.47 -12.67
N GLY A 21 -9.26 -10.45 -13.44
CA GLY A 21 -8.00 -9.75 -13.26
C GLY A 21 -8.05 -8.31 -13.75
N THR A 22 -7.01 -7.55 -13.42
CA THR A 22 -6.85 -6.17 -13.87
C THR A 22 -5.60 -6.09 -14.72
N ILE A 23 -5.74 -5.46 -15.89
CA ILE A 23 -4.64 -5.13 -16.80
C ILE A 23 -4.28 -3.66 -16.66
N VAL A 24 -2.99 -3.35 -16.78
CA VAL A 24 -2.48 -1.98 -16.89
C VAL A 24 -2.01 -1.77 -18.31
N ILE A 25 -2.48 -0.68 -18.90
CA ILE A 25 -2.11 -0.23 -20.24
C ILE A 25 -1.48 1.15 -20.10
N ALA A 26 -0.30 1.34 -20.67
CA ALA A 26 0.38 2.63 -20.67
C ALA A 26 0.12 3.40 -21.98
N PHE A 27 0.09 4.73 -21.87
CA PHE A 27 -0.09 5.67 -22.98
C PHE A 27 1.08 6.65 -22.99
N ARG A 28 1.30 7.36 -24.11
CA ARG A 28 2.43 8.32 -24.22
C ARG A 28 2.23 9.54 -23.34
N SER A 29 0.97 9.92 -23.09
CA SER A 29 0.63 11.06 -22.24
C SER A 29 -0.65 10.83 -21.43
N GLU A 30 -0.80 11.58 -20.35
CA GLU A 30 -2.05 11.60 -19.57
C GLU A 30 -3.24 12.12 -20.41
N ALA A 31 -2.99 13.06 -21.34
CA ALA A 31 -4.02 13.56 -22.26
C ALA A 31 -4.55 12.45 -23.17
N GLU A 32 -3.68 11.55 -23.65
CA GLU A 32 -4.11 10.38 -24.41
C GLU A 32 -4.89 9.40 -23.54
N ALA A 33 -4.39 9.04 -22.36
CA ALA A 33 -5.06 8.11 -21.46
C ALA A 33 -6.47 8.58 -21.08
N LYS A 34 -6.66 9.90 -20.89
CA LYS A 34 -7.98 10.48 -20.58
C LYS A 34 -9.01 10.30 -21.69
N LYS A 35 -8.61 10.11 -22.95
CA LYS A 35 -9.55 9.89 -24.07
C LYS A 35 -10.27 8.54 -23.99
N ILE A 36 -9.77 7.59 -23.22
CA ILE A 36 -10.42 6.29 -22.98
C ILE A 36 -11.72 6.45 -22.19
N GLY A 37 -11.84 7.50 -21.36
CA GLY A 37 -12.98 7.68 -20.47
C GLY A 37 -12.98 6.67 -19.31
N SER A 38 -14.15 6.45 -18.70
CA SER A 38 -14.33 5.62 -17.52
C SER A 38 -14.63 4.14 -17.83
N ARG A 39 -14.83 3.80 -19.10
CA ARG A 39 -15.21 2.45 -19.52
C ARG A 39 -14.59 2.10 -20.88
N ILE A 40 -14.27 0.83 -21.08
CA ILE A 40 -13.77 0.30 -22.35
C ILE A 40 -14.52 -0.99 -22.69
N THR A 41 -14.74 -1.26 -23.98
CA THR A 41 -15.36 -2.52 -24.43
C THR A 41 -14.28 -3.50 -24.86
N ILE A 42 -14.25 -4.69 -24.26
CA ILE A 42 -13.35 -5.79 -24.62
C ILE A 42 -14.20 -7.04 -24.83
N LEU A 43 -14.12 -7.66 -26.01
CA LEU A 43 -14.89 -8.86 -26.36
C LEU A 43 -16.40 -8.72 -26.07
N GLY A 44 -16.98 -7.55 -26.39
CA GLY A 44 -18.40 -7.25 -26.14
C GLY A 44 -18.75 -6.90 -24.70
N GLN A 45 -17.81 -6.98 -23.75
CA GLN A 45 -18.03 -6.61 -22.36
C GLN A 45 -17.56 -5.19 -22.08
N SER A 46 -18.43 -4.37 -21.50
CA SER A 46 -18.08 -3.04 -21.02
C SER A 46 -17.43 -3.14 -19.64
N LEU A 47 -16.15 -2.76 -19.55
CA LEU A 47 -15.31 -2.87 -18.35
C LEU A 47 -14.97 -1.49 -17.79
N PRO A 48 -14.88 -1.33 -16.46
CA PRO A 48 -14.46 -0.07 -15.85
C PRO A 48 -12.98 0.21 -16.10
N VAL A 49 -12.66 1.48 -16.27
CA VAL A 49 -11.29 1.99 -16.43
C VAL A 49 -11.01 2.99 -15.32
N GLU A 50 -9.84 2.87 -14.71
CA GLU A 50 -9.36 3.78 -13.68
C GLU A 50 -7.91 4.16 -13.92
N LYS A 51 -7.50 5.35 -13.46
CA LYS A 51 -6.09 5.76 -13.47
C LYS A 51 -5.31 4.81 -12.57
N TYR A 52 -4.38 4.07 -13.17
CA TYR A 52 -3.49 3.21 -12.40
C TYR A 52 -2.63 4.05 -11.46
N ARG A 53 -2.65 3.71 -10.17
CA ARG A 53 -1.82 4.32 -9.13
C ARG A 53 -0.87 3.25 -8.62
N GLN A 54 0.42 3.40 -8.93
CA GLN A 54 1.45 2.58 -8.32
C GLN A 54 1.47 2.85 -6.81
N THR A 55 1.57 1.78 -6.03
CA THR A 55 1.89 1.91 -4.61
C THR A 55 3.41 1.93 -4.50
N PRO A 56 4.03 3.02 -4.03
CA PRO A 56 5.47 3.07 -3.83
C PRO A 56 5.92 1.91 -2.94
N LEU A 57 7.12 1.37 -3.19
CA LEU A 57 7.70 0.36 -2.29
C LEU A 57 7.87 0.90 -0.87
N THR A 58 8.04 2.21 -0.72
CA THR A 58 8.13 2.91 0.57
C THR A 58 6.78 3.18 1.24
N ALA A 59 5.65 2.89 0.58
CA ALA A 59 4.33 3.13 1.16
C ALA A 59 4.11 2.23 2.38
N GLN A 60 3.94 2.86 3.54
CA GLN A 60 3.73 2.15 4.80
C GLN A 60 2.26 1.83 5.03
N CYS A 61 1.98 0.56 5.30
CA CYS A 61 0.64 0.08 5.60
C CYS A 61 0.20 0.50 7.01
N SER A 62 -0.87 1.31 7.13
CA SER A 62 -1.38 1.73 8.44
C SER A 62 -1.96 0.61 9.32
N LYS A 63 -2.23 -0.58 8.75
CA LYS A 63 -2.71 -1.77 9.47
C LYS A 63 -1.56 -2.58 10.07
N CYS A 64 -0.60 -3.00 9.24
CA CYS A 64 0.47 -3.93 9.64
C CYS A 64 1.86 -3.28 9.80
N GLN A 65 2.00 -2.00 9.46
CA GLN A 65 3.23 -1.20 9.46
C GLN A 65 4.32 -1.63 8.47
N GLY A 66 4.10 -2.69 7.70
CA GLY A 66 4.98 -3.12 6.61
C GLY A 66 4.92 -2.18 5.40
N PHE A 67 5.90 -2.32 4.51
CA PHE A 67 6.05 -1.46 3.34
C PHE A 67 5.49 -2.10 2.04
N GLY A 68 5.31 -1.29 1.00
CA GLY A 68 5.01 -1.73 -0.37
C GLY A 68 3.55 -2.09 -0.66
N HIS A 69 2.61 -1.79 0.24
CA HIS A 69 1.19 -2.11 0.01
C HIS A 69 0.23 -1.18 0.77
N ASN A 70 -0.98 -1.04 0.23
CA ASN A 70 -2.06 -0.26 0.84
C ASN A 70 -2.76 -1.07 1.95
N SER A 71 -3.20 -0.40 3.02
CA SER A 71 -3.96 -1.01 4.12
C SER A 71 -5.29 -1.63 3.68
N SER A 72 -5.97 -1.07 2.67
CA SER A 72 -7.22 -1.61 2.12
C SER A 72 -7.07 -3.00 1.50
N ARG A 73 -5.86 -3.37 1.07
CA ARG A 73 -5.54 -4.67 0.46
C ARG A 73 -4.67 -5.55 1.38
N CYS A 74 -4.45 -5.11 2.63
CA CYS A 74 -3.54 -5.76 3.56
C CYS A 74 -4.18 -7.00 4.22
N LYS A 75 -3.61 -8.17 3.93
CA LYS A 75 -4.01 -9.45 4.54
C LYS A 75 -3.25 -9.79 5.83
N ASN A 76 -2.22 -9.03 6.16
CA ASN A 76 -1.41 -9.26 7.36
C ASN A 76 -2.20 -8.91 8.64
N LEU A 77 -1.76 -9.46 9.76
CA LEU A 77 -2.26 -9.09 11.09
C LEU A 77 -1.93 -7.62 11.42
N ALA A 78 -2.77 -7.01 12.25
CA ALA A 78 -2.55 -5.65 12.71
C ALA A 78 -1.27 -5.57 13.55
N SER A 79 -0.57 -4.44 13.45
CA SER A 79 0.60 -4.14 14.26
C SER A 79 0.58 -2.67 14.65
N CYS A 80 0.84 -2.40 15.93
CA CYS A 80 0.91 -1.03 16.42
C CYS A 80 2.14 -0.32 15.86
N GLN A 81 1.97 0.90 15.35
CA GLN A 81 3.08 1.75 14.89
C GLN A 81 4.07 2.05 16.01
N PHE A 82 3.61 2.10 17.26
CA PHE A 82 4.40 2.56 18.39
C PHE A 82 5.18 1.43 19.07
N CYS A 83 4.54 0.30 19.35
CA CYS A 83 5.12 -0.79 20.16
C CYS A 83 5.27 -2.12 19.40
N ALA A 84 4.90 -2.19 18.11
CA ALA A 84 4.93 -3.40 17.29
C ALA A 84 4.04 -4.59 17.75
N GLU A 85 3.23 -4.40 18.79
CA GLU A 85 2.29 -5.41 19.30
C GLU A 85 1.07 -5.60 18.40
N SER A 86 0.37 -6.72 18.57
CA SER A 86 -0.71 -7.23 17.71
C SER A 86 -2.05 -6.50 17.90
N HIS A 87 -2.08 -5.19 17.69
CA HIS A 87 -3.29 -4.38 17.69
C HIS A 87 -3.16 -3.19 16.70
N LEU A 88 -4.27 -2.51 16.40
CA LEU A 88 -4.21 -1.30 15.57
C LEU A 88 -3.57 -0.15 16.36
N THR A 89 -2.88 0.77 15.68
CA THR A 89 -2.33 1.98 16.31
C THR A 89 -3.40 2.79 17.04
N ALA A 90 -4.62 2.86 16.50
CA ALA A 90 -5.77 3.52 17.13
C ALA A 90 -6.24 2.84 18.43
N GLN A 91 -5.86 1.58 18.67
CA GLN A 91 -6.17 0.82 19.89
C GLN A 91 -5.05 0.91 20.93
N HIS A 92 -3.90 1.52 20.60
CA HIS A 92 -2.83 1.73 21.56
C HIS A 92 -3.35 2.47 22.79
N PHE A 93 -3.12 1.95 23.99
CA PHE A 93 -3.60 2.54 25.23
C PHE A 93 -2.46 2.66 26.24
N CYS A 94 -2.27 3.86 26.78
CA CYS A 94 -1.37 4.07 27.89
C CYS A 94 -2.16 3.97 29.19
N SER A 95 -1.85 2.99 30.03
CA SER A 95 -2.50 2.78 31.33
C SER A 95 -2.19 3.89 32.35
N ILE A 96 -1.05 4.59 32.20
CA ILE A 96 -0.60 5.67 33.07
C ILE A 96 -1.28 7.00 32.68
N CYS A 97 -1.14 7.43 31.42
CA CYS A 97 -1.76 8.66 30.93
C CYS A 97 -3.26 8.55 30.65
N LYS A 98 -3.82 7.33 30.64
CA LYS A 98 -5.21 7.04 30.23
C LYS A 98 -5.57 7.54 28.82
N THR A 99 -4.58 7.59 27.92
CA THR A 99 -4.78 8.05 26.53
C THR A 99 -4.83 6.88 25.55
N LYS A 100 -5.64 7.02 24.49
CA LYS A 100 -5.82 6.02 23.43
C LYS A 100 -5.39 6.58 22.07
N GLY A 101 -4.81 5.73 21.23
CA GLY A 101 -4.45 6.02 19.84
C GLY A 101 -3.24 6.95 19.67
N LYS A 102 -2.53 7.29 20.75
CA LYS A 102 -1.42 8.25 20.75
C LYS A 102 -0.22 7.70 21.51
N ALA A 103 0.97 8.02 21.03
CA ALA A 103 2.19 7.80 21.80
C ALA A 103 2.33 8.85 22.92
N CYS A 104 3.02 8.50 23.99
CA CYS A 104 3.36 9.37 25.11
C CYS A 104 4.74 8.96 25.67
N ASN A 105 5.22 9.65 26.70
CA ASN A 105 6.52 9.35 27.32
C ASN A 105 6.62 7.94 27.93
N HIS A 106 5.48 7.29 28.21
CA HIS A 106 5.44 5.90 28.70
C HIS A 106 5.37 4.86 27.56
N THR A 107 5.29 5.30 26.31
CA THR A 107 5.29 4.39 25.17
C THR A 107 6.72 3.90 24.93
N LEU A 108 6.95 2.60 25.10
CA LEU A 108 8.21 1.96 24.72
C LEU A 108 8.24 1.78 23.20
N PRO A 109 9.09 2.54 22.47
CA PRO A 109 9.12 2.48 21.01
C PRO A 109 9.69 1.15 20.54
N LYS A 110 9.02 0.52 19.57
CA LYS A 110 9.52 -0.68 18.90
C LYS A 110 9.04 -0.71 17.46
N CYS A 111 9.99 -0.86 16.55
CA CYS A 111 9.70 -0.89 15.13
C CYS A 111 9.25 -2.29 14.70
N LYS A 112 8.10 -2.41 14.04
CA LYS A 112 7.64 -3.70 13.49
C LYS A 112 8.60 -4.26 12.44
N ASN A 113 9.25 -3.38 11.67
CA ASN A 113 10.06 -3.75 10.51
C ASN A 113 11.47 -4.20 10.92
N CYS A 114 12.24 -3.36 11.61
CA CYS A 114 13.63 -3.67 12.00
C CYS A 114 13.82 -4.08 13.46
N LYS A 115 12.76 -4.09 14.27
CA LYS A 115 12.78 -4.43 15.72
C LYS A 115 13.56 -3.48 16.63
N GLN A 116 14.16 -2.43 16.09
CA GLN A 116 14.87 -1.40 16.86
C GLN A 116 13.94 -0.47 17.65
N THR A 117 14.52 0.30 18.57
CA THR A 117 13.82 1.17 19.53
C THR A 117 13.38 2.52 18.94
N HIS A 118 12.61 2.47 17.86
CA HIS A 118 11.94 3.63 17.25
C HIS A 118 10.55 3.26 16.75
N PHE A 119 9.67 4.23 16.52
CA PHE A 119 8.34 3.96 15.93
C PHE A 119 8.46 3.51 14.48
N ALA A 120 7.53 2.66 14.03
CA ALA A 120 7.61 2.04 12.71
C ALA A 120 7.66 3.04 11.54
N ASN A 121 7.19 4.28 11.73
CA ASN A 121 7.22 5.36 10.74
C ASN A 121 8.50 6.23 10.80
N SER A 122 9.51 5.82 11.55
CA SER A 122 10.81 6.51 11.60
C SER A 122 11.45 6.55 10.21
N LYS A 123 11.99 7.72 9.85
CA LYS A 123 12.74 7.91 8.60
C LYS A 123 14.10 7.21 8.62
N ASP A 124 14.60 6.90 9.82
CA ASP A 124 15.91 6.28 10.06
C ASP A 124 15.81 4.75 10.18
N CYS A 125 14.64 4.17 9.89
CA CYS A 125 14.47 2.73 9.87
C CYS A 125 15.34 2.12 8.75
N GLU A 126 16.29 1.26 9.10
CA GLU A 126 17.17 0.59 8.14
C GLU A 126 16.39 -0.12 7.00
N VAL A 127 15.26 -0.75 7.31
CA VAL A 127 14.41 -1.42 6.31
C VAL A 127 13.83 -0.40 5.33
N LEU A 128 13.45 0.78 5.80
CA LEU A 128 12.98 1.86 4.90
C LEU A 128 14.13 2.41 4.05
N LEU A 129 15.32 2.55 4.63
CA LEU A 129 16.51 3.02 3.92
C LEU A 129 16.93 2.02 2.82
N SER A 130 16.91 0.72 3.11
CA SER A 130 17.21 -0.33 2.12
C SER A 130 16.22 -0.38 0.96
N ILE A 131 14.98 0.10 1.13
CA ILE A 131 13.99 0.20 0.04
C ILE A 131 14.25 1.42 -0.85
N LYS A 132 14.88 2.47 -0.30
CA LYS A 132 15.17 3.72 -1.03
C LYS A 132 16.50 3.70 -1.78
N ALA A 133 17.43 2.84 -1.37
CA ALA A 133 18.71 2.60 -2.03
C ALA A 133 18.51 1.93 -3.39
#